data_AF-A0AAE1N405-F1
#
_entry.id   AF-A0AAE1N405-F1
#
_cell.length_a   1.000
_cell.length_b   1.000
_cell.length_c   1.000
_cell.angle_alpha   90.00
_cell.angle_beta   90.00
_cell.angle_gamma   90.00
#
_symmetry.space_group_name_H-M   'P 1'
#
loop_
_entity.id
_entity.type
_entity.pdbx_description
1 polymer ?
#
loop_
_entity_poly.entity_id
_entity_poly.type
_entity_poly.pdbx_seq_one_letter_code
_entity_poly.pdbx_strand_id
1 'polypeptide(L)'
;MVKHKTGYEIVEPAHMELAEPSISDAFESCIKQGACRIIVSPFFLFPGRHWHQDIPSSTAEAAKGHPGVSYIITAPLGLHQLLVDVVDDRIKHCLKHVAGDVDECSVCAGTGKCRLY
;
A
#
# COMPACT_ATOMS: atom_id res chain seq x y z
N MET A 1 -6.06 1.64 7.40
CA MET A 1 -4.95 1.79 8.38
C MET A 1 -4.18 3.09 8.19
N VAL A 2 -3.65 3.38 7.00
CA VAL A 2 -2.87 4.61 6.73
C VAL A 2 -3.62 5.88 7.20
N LYS A 3 -4.85 6.12 6.72
CA LYS A 3 -5.68 7.26 7.15
C LYS A 3 -5.81 7.43 8.67
N HIS A 4 -6.00 6.33 9.40
CA HIS A 4 -6.23 6.38 10.86
C HIS A 4 -4.96 6.43 11.71
N LYS A 5 -3.82 6.00 11.15
CA LYS A 5 -2.54 5.95 11.87
C LYS A 5 -1.55 7.03 11.42
N THR A 6 -1.97 7.90 10.51
CA THR A 6 -1.16 9.01 10.00
C THR A 6 -1.96 10.31 10.14
N GLY A 7 -1.31 11.44 9.89
CA GLY A 7 -1.96 12.76 9.84
C GLY A 7 -2.55 13.12 8.47
N TYR A 8 -2.58 12.21 7.49
CA TYR A 8 -3.13 12.51 6.16
C TYR A 8 -4.66 12.46 6.19
N GLU A 9 -5.29 13.59 5.91
CA GLU A 9 -6.75 13.75 5.95
C GLU A 9 -7.47 12.99 4.82
N ILE A 10 -6.89 13.03 3.62
CA ILE A 10 -7.41 12.41 2.41
C ILE A 10 -6.50 11.25 2.02
N VAL A 11 -7.05 10.04 1.98
CA VAL A 11 -6.33 8.81 1.63
C VAL A 11 -7.31 7.91 0.89
N GLU A 12 -7.04 7.68 -0.39
CA GLU A 12 -7.83 6.82 -1.27
C GLU A 12 -7.01 5.60 -1.67
N PRO A 13 -7.58 4.37 -1.64
CA PRO A 13 -6.95 3.22 -2.27
C PRO A 13 -6.93 3.42 -3.79
N ALA A 14 -5.97 2.79 -4.47
CA ALA A 14 -5.92 2.75 -5.92
C ALA A 14 -5.31 1.43 -6.38
N HIS A 15 -5.86 0.90 -7.46
CA HIS A 15 -5.41 -0.32 -8.09
C HIS A 15 -4.94 0.00 -9.51
N MET A 16 -3.85 -0.64 -9.93
CA MET A 16 -3.33 -0.47 -11.29
C MET A 16 -4.09 -1.35 -12.28
N GLU A 17 -4.46 -2.57 -11.85
CA GLU A 17 -5.18 -3.56 -12.65
C GLU A 17 -6.06 -4.43 -11.73
N LEU A 18 -7.00 -5.17 -12.34
CA LEU A 18 -7.80 -6.26 -11.74
C LEU A 18 -8.78 -5.88 -10.62
N ALA A 19 -8.75 -4.64 -10.16
CA ALA A 19 -9.63 -4.13 -9.12
C ALA A 19 -9.86 -2.63 -9.31
N GLU A 20 -10.92 -2.15 -8.68
CA GLU A 20 -11.28 -0.74 -8.60
C GLU A 20 -11.13 -0.25 -7.15
N PRO A 21 -10.89 1.05 -6.92
CA PRO A 21 -10.79 2.13 -7.90
C PRO A 21 -9.45 2.18 -8.64
N SER A 22 -9.45 2.68 -9.88
CA SER A 22 -8.24 2.95 -10.65
C SER A 22 -7.42 4.11 -10.06
N ILE A 23 -6.18 4.29 -10.53
CA ILE A 23 -5.34 5.45 -10.17
C ILE A 23 -6.05 6.77 -10.53
N SER A 24 -6.73 6.83 -11.67
CA SER A 24 -7.44 8.04 -12.11
C SER A 24 -8.61 8.36 -11.19
N ASP A 25 -9.40 7.35 -10.81
CA ASP A 25 -10.57 7.53 -9.94
C ASP A 25 -10.15 8.00 -8.54
N ALA A 26 -9.10 7.40 -7.98
CA ALA A 26 -8.55 7.79 -6.69
C ALA A 26 -7.97 9.21 -6.73
N PHE A 27 -7.28 9.58 -7.83
CA PHE A 27 -6.73 10.92 -8.03
C PHE A 27 -7.84 11.96 -8.06
N GLU A 28 -8.89 11.74 -8.85
CA GLU A 28 -10.04 12.65 -8.94
C GLU A 28 -10.81 12.72 -7.61
N SER A 29 -10.98 11.59 -6.92
CA SER A 29 -11.60 11.54 -5.58
C SER A 29 -10.84 12.42 -4.58
N CYS A 30 -9.51 12.37 -4.60
CA CYS A 30 -8.69 13.25 -3.74
C CYS A 30 -8.94 14.74 -4.04
N ILE A 31 -9.02 15.11 -5.32
CA ILE A 31 -9.27 16.51 -5.74
C ILE A 31 -10.66 16.97 -5.33
N LYS A 32 -11.68 16.12 -5.51
CA LYS A 32 -13.07 16.42 -5.10
C LYS A 32 -13.18 16.66 -3.59
N GLN A 33 -12.32 16.04 -2.80
CA GLN A 33 -12.21 16.26 -1.35
C GLN A 33 -11.38 17.49 -0.98
N GLY A 34 -10.82 18.21 -1.95
CA GLY A 34 -10.09 19.48 -1.76
C GLY A 34 -8.57 19.37 -1.82
N ALA A 35 -8.01 18.23 -2.23
CA ALA A 35 -6.56 18.09 -2.34
C ALA A 35 -5.97 18.95 -3.48
N CYS A 36 -4.97 19.77 -3.16
CA CYS A 36 -4.15 20.52 -4.14
C CYS A 36 -2.76 19.87 -4.38
N ARG A 37 -2.43 18.85 -3.59
CA ARG A 37 -1.23 18.02 -3.75
C ARG A 37 -1.57 16.55 -3.57
N ILE A 38 -1.18 15.72 -4.54
CA ILE A 38 -1.40 14.27 -4.50
C ILE A 38 -0.07 13.54 -4.35
N ILE A 39 -0.04 12.58 -3.43
CA ILE A 39 1.13 11.72 -3.16
C ILE A 39 0.72 10.31 -3.56
N VAL A 40 1.21 9.83 -4.70
CA VAL A 40 0.98 8.46 -5.15
C VAL A 40 2.04 7.57 -4.53
N SER A 41 1.62 6.73 -3.58
CA SER A 41 2.50 5.83 -2.83
C SER A 41 2.27 4.37 -3.22
N PRO A 42 3.18 3.75 -4.00
CA PRO A 42 3.04 2.35 -4.41
C PRO A 42 3.22 1.38 -3.24
N PHE A 43 2.30 0.42 -3.09
CA PHE A 43 2.41 -0.65 -2.09
C PHE A 43 3.16 -1.87 -2.64
N PHE A 44 4.43 -1.68 -3.03
CA PHE A 44 5.29 -2.72 -3.61
C PHE A 44 6.54 -2.96 -2.76
N LEU A 45 7.03 -4.20 -2.73
CA LEU A 45 8.28 -4.55 -2.03
C LEU A 45 9.53 -4.25 -2.86
N PHE A 46 9.43 -4.23 -4.18
CA PHE A 46 10.59 -4.04 -5.07
C PHE A 46 10.29 -3.03 -6.17
N PRO A 47 11.29 -2.25 -6.62
CA PRO A 47 11.16 -1.46 -7.84
C PRO A 47 11.06 -2.39 -9.05
N GLY A 48 10.22 -2.01 -10.01
CA GLY A 48 9.99 -2.77 -11.24
C GLY A 48 9.34 -1.90 -12.31
N ARG A 49 8.98 -2.50 -13.46
CA ARG A 49 8.42 -1.77 -14.61
C ARG A 49 7.25 -0.85 -14.20
N HIS A 50 6.33 -1.37 -13.39
CA HIS A 50 5.16 -0.63 -12.92
C HIS A 50 5.50 0.67 -12.19
N TRP A 51 6.52 0.63 -11.34
CA TRP A 51 6.98 1.81 -10.63
C TRP A 51 7.70 2.80 -11.55
N HIS A 52 8.48 2.29 -12.50
CA HIS A 52 9.28 3.13 -13.40
C HIS A 52 8.48 3.78 -14.53
N GLN A 53 7.38 3.17 -14.97
CA GLN A 53 6.72 3.56 -16.23
C GLN A 53 5.20 3.69 -16.06
N ASP A 54 4.53 2.64 -15.61
CA ASP A 54 3.07 2.57 -15.67
C ASP A 54 2.40 3.53 -14.68
N ILE A 55 2.81 3.52 -13.40
CA ILE A 55 2.28 4.46 -12.39
C ILE A 55 2.56 5.92 -12.75
N PRO A 56 3.80 6.30 -13.16
CA PRO A 56 4.06 7.64 -13.69
C PRO A 56 3.15 8.05 -14.84
N SER A 57 2.97 7.16 -15.83
CA SER A 57 2.11 7.42 -16.98
C SER A 57 0.66 7.66 -16.55
N SER A 58 0.06 6.72 -15.82
CA SER A 58 -1.33 6.83 -15.35
C SER A 58 -1.57 8.04 -14.46
N THR A 59 -0.61 8.38 -13.59
CA THR A 59 -0.72 9.57 -12.72
C THR A 59 -0.64 10.86 -13.55
N ALA A 60 0.25 10.91 -14.54
CA ALA A 60 0.36 12.07 -15.44
C ALA A 60 -0.91 12.26 -16.26
N GLU A 61 -1.51 11.19 -16.78
CA GLU A 61 -2.79 11.25 -17.47
C GLU A 61 -3.91 11.79 -16.57
N ALA A 62 -4.04 11.28 -15.34
CA ALA A 62 -5.02 11.77 -14.38
C ALA A 62 -4.84 13.26 -14.04
N ALA A 63 -3.60 13.74 -14.02
CA ALA A 63 -3.30 15.14 -13.71
C ALA A 63 -3.59 16.13 -14.86
N LYS A 64 -3.71 15.68 -16.13
CA LYS A 64 -3.86 16.57 -17.30
C LYS A 64 -5.03 17.56 -17.19
N GLY A 65 -6.14 17.13 -16.56
CA GLY A 65 -7.32 17.96 -16.36
C GLY A 65 -7.23 18.96 -15.20
N HIS A 66 -6.14 18.94 -14.43
CA HIS A 66 -6.04 19.63 -13.14
C HIS A 66 -4.73 20.43 -13.00
N PRO A 67 -4.52 21.51 -13.78
CA PRO A 67 -3.25 22.24 -13.82
C PRO A 67 -2.86 22.91 -12.49
N GLY A 68 -3.80 23.08 -11.56
CA GLY A 68 -3.54 23.61 -10.22
C GLY A 68 -3.14 22.54 -9.18
N VAL A 69 -3.12 21.26 -9.56
CA VAL A 69 -2.82 20.16 -8.65
C VAL A 69 -1.40 19.66 -8.90
N SER A 70 -0.57 19.72 -7.87
CA SER A 70 0.78 19.13 -7.90
C SER A 70 0.73 17.65 -7.51
N TYR A 71 1.64 16.83 -8.03
CA TYR A 71 1.75 15.44 -7.58
C TYR A 71 3.18 14.96 -7.52
N ILE A 72 3.41 13.94 -6.69
CA ILE A 72 4.66 13.17 -6.62
C ILE A 72 4.34 11.68 -6.54
N ILE A 73 5.30 10.87 -6.99
CA ILE A 73 5.27 9.42 -6.82
C ILE A 73 6.42 9.05 -5.91
N THR A 74 6.13 8.35 -4.81
CA THR A 74 7.16 7.97 -3.84
C THR A 74 7.95 6.76 -4.30
N ALA A 75 9.06 6.48 -3.61
CA ALA A 75 9.64 5.15 -3.66
C ALA A 75 8.61 4.09 -3.22
N PRO A 76 8.68 2.85 -3.73
CA PRO A 76 7.94 1.73 -3.16
C PRO A 76 8.49 1.42 -1.75
N LEU A 77 7.90 0.47 -1.03
CA LEU A 77 8.38 0.07 0.29
C LEU A 77 9.85 -0.35 0.26
N GLY A 78 10.26 -1.09 -0.78
CA GLY A 78 11.67 -1.45 -0.96
C GLY A 78 12.25 -2.23 0.22
N LEU A 79 13.56 -2.12 0.41
CA LEU A 79 14.28 -2.69 1.56
C LEU A 79 14.28 -1.73 2.76
N HIS A 80 13.10 -1.32 3.20
CA HIS A 80 12.95 -0.41 4.34
C HIS A 80 13.17 -1.15 5.66
N GLN A 81 13.90 -0.53 6.60
CA GLN A 81 14.26 -1.17 7.89
C GLN A 81 13.03 -1.61 8.70
N LEU A 82 11.95 -0.83 8.70
CA LEU A 82 10.69 -1.20 9.37
C LEU A 82 10.05 -2.51 8.83
N LEU A 83 10.41 -2.97 7.62
CA LEU A 83 9.94 -4.28 7.15
C LEU A 83 10.60 -5.44 7.90
N VAL A 84 11.81 -5.23 8.45
CA VAL A 84 12.47 -6.23 9.30
C VAL A 84 11.62 -6.47 10.55
N ASP A 85 11.10 -5.41 11.16
CA ASP A 85 10.22 -5.50 12.33
C ASP A 85 8.94 -6.26 12.01
N VAL A 86 8.34 -6.02 10.83
CA VAL A 86 7.14 -6.73 10.38
C VAL A 86 7.43 -8.22 10.15
N VAL A 87 8.58 -8.56 9.55
CA VAL A 87 8.97 -9.95 9.32
C VAL A 87 9.22 -10.67 10.65
N ASP A 88 9.97 -10.05 11.56
CA ASP A 88 10.26 -10.61 12.88
C ASP A 88 9.00 -10.78 13.74
N ASP A 89 8.08 -9.80 13.71
CA ASP A 89 6.76 -9.91 14.36
C ASP A 89 5.97 -11.12 13.87
N ARG A 90 5.94 -11.34 12.54
CA ARG A 90 5.27 -12.51 11.94
C ARG A 90 5.91 -13.83 12.37
N ILE A 91 7.24 -13.90 12.37
CA ILE A 91 7.97 -15.10 12.82
C ILE A 91 7.65 -15.39 14.29
N LYS A 92 7.78 -14.38 15.16
CA LYS A 92 7.52 -14.52 16.60
C LYS A 92 6.08 -14.93 16.87
N HIS A 93 5.09 -14.36 16.18
CA HIS A 93 3.69 -14.76 16.33
C HIS A 93 3.50 -16.23 15.95
N CYS A 94 4.00 -16.64 14.78
CA CYS A 94 3.88 -18.04 14.33
C CYS A 94 4.57 -19.02 15.30
N LEU A 95 5.74 -18.67 15.85
CA LEU A 95 6.42 -19.50 16.85
C LEU A 95 5.61 -19.66 18.14
N LYS A 96 4.99 -18.58 18.64
CA LYS A 96 4.08 -18.65 19.78
C LYS A 96 2.84 -19.49 19.48
N HIS A 97 2.31 -19.39 18.26
CA HIS A 97 1.15 -20.19 17.86
C HIS A 97 1.46 -21.69 17.87
N VAL A 98 2.57 -22.11 17.26
CA VAL A 98 2.94 -23.54 17.25
C VAL A 98 3.35 -24.08 18.62
N ALA A 99 3.72 -23.20 19.56
CA ALA A 99 3.94 -23.54 20.96
C ALA A 99 2.63 -23.68 21.77
N GLY A 100 1.49 -23.25 21.22
CA GLY A 100 0.19 -23.25 21.89
C GLY A 100 -0.08 -22.02 22.77
N ASP A 101 0.74 -20.98 22.67
CA ASP A 101 0.64 -19.79 23.53
C ASP A 101 -0.40 -18.78 23.03
N VAL A 102 -0.69 -18.78 21.73
CA VAL A 102 -1.61 -17.84 21.06
C VAL A 102 -2.39 -18.51 19.93
N ASP A 103 -3.53 -17.92 19.59
CA ASP A 103 -4.32 -18.32 18.42
C ASP A 103 -3.60 -18.03 17.09
N GLU A 104 -4.06 -18.70 16.03
CA GLU A 104 -3.54 -18.51 14.68
C GLU A 104 -3.74 -17.05 14.23
N CYS A 105 -2.71 -16.44 13.61
CA CYS A 105 -2.83 -15.06 13.13
C CYS A 105 -3.82 -14.95 11.96
N SER A 106 -4.38 -13.76 11.75
CA SER A 106 -5.36 -13.51 10.68
C SER A 106 -4.88 -13.83 9.26
N VAL A 107 -3.57 -13.85 9.02
CA VAL A 107 -2.98 -14.19 7.71
C VAL A 107 -2.91 -15.71 7.51
N CYS A 108 -2.66 -16.46 8.59
CA CYS A 108 -2.58 -17.91 8.54
C CYS A 108 -3.94 -18.58 8.70
N ALA A 109 -4.90 -17.89 9.33
CA ALA A 109 -6.24 -18.37 9.62
C ALA A 109 -6.86 -19.17 8.46
N GLY A 110 -7.09 -20.47 8.69
CA GLY A 110 -7.76 -21.35 7.73
C GLY A 110 -6.87 -21.87 6.59
N THR A 111 -5.58 -21.52 6.57
CA THR A 111 -4.63 -22.01 5.55
C THR A 111 -3.98 -23.34 5.95
N GLY A 112 -3.95 -23.66 7.25
CA GLY A 112 -3.24 -24.83 7.80
C GLY A 112 -1.72 -24.75 7.62
N LYS A 113 -1.17 -23.56 7.33
CA LYS A 113 0.26 -23.35 7.06
C LYS A 113 1.08 -22.95 8.27
N CYS A 114 0.45 -22.47 9.36
CA CYS A 114 1.14 -22.09 10.58
C CYS A 114 1.41 -23.33 11.46
N ARG A 115 2.37 -24.17 11.04
CA ARG A 115 2.70 -25.43 11.73
C ARG A 115 4.17 -25.78 11.59
N LEU A 116 4.63 -26.65 12.48
CA LEU A 116 5.89 -27.37 12.29
C LEU A 116 5.67 -28.54 11.30
N TYR A 117 6.70 -28.82 10.51
CA TYR A 117 6.73 -29.92 9.54
C TYR A 117 7.69 -31.00 10.00
#